data_AF-A0A0M8XZR5-F1
#
_entry.id   AF-A0A0M8XZR5-F1
#
_cell.length_a   1.000
_cell.length_b   1.000
_cell.length_c   1.000
_cell.angle_alpha   90.00
_cell.angle_beta   90.00
_cell.angle_gamma   90.00
#
_symmetry.space_group_name_H-M   'P 1'
#
loop_
_entity.id
_entity.type
_entity.pdbx_description
1 polymer ?
#
loop_
_entity_poly.entity_id
_entity_poly.type
_entity_poly.pdbx_seq_one_letter_code
_entity_poly.pdbx_strand_id
1 'polypeptide(L)'
;MLNATDANDAESAALLLTTMHRLHKQLDDFTARLYIAYDFGNDSGLVPGIRIERRAAGPELRTHHHFGFFAEDDPDISELRFSAGVTLSSTGCVVDALVDVDLEQPRGEFGAGRHTLYSERIDRLSLTDALDRLTEQVAALCAMDDVPNRLGFDTC
;
A
#
# COMPACT_ATOMS: atom_id res chain seq x y z
N MET A 1 -10.26 37.52 10.86
CA MET A 1 -9.35 37.30 9.74
C MET A 1 -9.68 35.95 9.13
N LEU A 2 -10.32 35.95 7.96
CA LEU A 2 -10.50 34.75 7.16
C LEU A 2 -9.14 34.43 6.53
N ASN A 3 -8.48 33.35 6.96
CA ASN A 3 -7.38 32.79 6.19
C ASN A 3 -8.00 32.28 4.89
N ALA A 4 -7.89 33.07 3.83
CA ALA A 4 -8.11 32.59 2.49
C ALA A 4 -6.98 31.61 2.19
N THR A 5 -7.25 30.33 2.43
CA THR A 5 -6.56 29.24 1.74
C THR A 5 -6.73 29.55 0.25
N ASP A 6 -5.64 29.77 -0.50
CA ASP A 6 -5.73 30.12 -1.92
C ASP A 6 -6.58 29.05 -2.63
N ALA A 7 -7.44 29.45 -3.57
CA ALA A 7 -8.34 28.51 -4.26
C ALA A 7 -7.58 27.30 -4.86
N ASN A 8 -6.33 27.54 -5.26
CA ASN A 8 -5.39 26.53 -5.76
C ASN A 8 -5.01 25.46 -4.72
N ASP A 9 -4.92 25.82 -3.43
CA ASP A 9 -4.60 24.89 -2.34
C ASP A 9 -5.80 23.98 -2.03
N ALA A 10 -7.02 24.54 -2.06
CA ALA A 10 -8.24 23.77 -1.86
C ALA A 10 -8.49 22.78 -3.02
N GLU A 11 -8.26 23.21 -4.27
CA GLU A 11 -8.34 22.34 -5.44
C GLU A 11 -7.29 21.23 -5.40
N SER A 12 -6.04 21.56 -5.03
CA SER A 12 -4.95 20.58 -4.87
C SER A 12 -5.27 19.54 -3.78
N ALA A 13 -5.82 19.99 -2.64
CA ALA A 13 -6.24 19.10 -1.57
C ALA A 13 -7.41 18.19 -1.99
N ALA A 14 -8.39 18.73 -2.69
CA ALA A 14 -9.52 17.96 -3.20
C ALA A 14 -9.07 16.89 -4.22
N LEU A 15 -8.16 17.26 -5.13
CA LEU A 15 -7.56 16.34 -6.09
C LEU A 15 -6.80 15.21 -5.40
N LEU A 16 -5.94 15.56 -4.43
CA LEU A 16 -5.18 14.58 -3.64
C LEU A 16 -6.09 13.60 -2.91
N LEU A 17 -7.06 14.11 -2.13
CA LEU A 17 -7.94 13.26 -1.31
C LEU A 17 -8.85 12.38 -2.16
N THR A 18 -9.40 12.92 -3.26
CA THR A 18 -10.27 12.16 -4.17
C THR A 18 -9.48 11.05 -4.86
N THR A 19 -8.28 11.35 -5.35
CA THR A 19 -7.41 10.34 -5.97
C THR A 19 -7.03 9.28 -4.96
N MET A 20 -6.57 9.65 -3.76
CA MET A 20 -6.17 8.68 -2.74
C MET A 20 -7.34 7.81 -2.27
N HIS A 21 -8.56 8.35 -2.17
CA HIS A 21 -9.75 7.55 -1.86
C HIS A 21 -10.03 6.51 -2.95
N ARG A 22 -9.98 6.91 -4.23
CA ARG A 22 -10.17 6.02 -5.37
C ARG A 22 -9.11 4.90 -5.39
N LEU A 23 -7.85 5.25 -5.18
CA LEU A 23 -6.75 4.29 -5.17
C LEU A 23 -6.83 3.32 -3.98
N HIS A 24 -7.19 3.83 -2.80
CA HIS A 24 -7.48 2.98 -1.65
C HIS A 24 -8.60 1.99 -1.97
N LYS A 25 -9.70 2.44 -2.60
CA LYS A 25 -10.79 1.54 -2.97
C LYS A 25 -10.41 0.49 -4.02
N GLN A 26 -9.61 0.86 -5.01
CA GLN A 26 -9.09 -0.10 -5.97
C GLN A 26 -8.22 -1.18 -5.30
N LEU A 27 -7.38 -0.78 -4.35
CA LEU A 27 -6.53 -1.72 -3.60
C LEU A 27 -7.35 -2.55 -2.60
N ASP A 28 -8.41 -1.99 -2.03
CA ASP A 28 -9.42 -2.66 -1.18
C ASP A 28 -10.07 -3.80 -1.94
N ASP A 29 -10.64 -3.51 -3.12
CA ASP A 29 -11.30 -4.50 -3.97
C ASP A 29 -10.33 -5.59 -4.43
N PHE A 30 -9.08 -5.24 -4.75
CA PHE A 30 -8.05 -6.20 -5.11
C PHE A 30 -7.68 -7.12 -3.94
N THR A 31 -7.36 -6.56 -2.78
CA THR A 31 -6.92 -7.34 -1.62
C THR A 31 -8.04 -8.17 -1.02
N ALA A 32 -9.29 -7.69 -1.06
CA ALA A 32 -10.46 -8.49 -0.71
C ALA A 32 -10.61 -9.71 -1.64
N ARG A 33 -10.37 -9.56 -2.95
CA ARG A 33 -10.38 -10.69 -3.89
C ARG A 33 -9.29 -11.70 -3.57
N LEU A 34 -8.07 -11.26 -3.25
CA LEU A 34 -7.01 -12.17 -2.82
C LEU A 34 -7.39 -12.91 -1.54
N TYR A 35 -7.94 -12.21 -0.55
CA TYR A 35 -8.36 -12.81 0.73
C TYR A 35 -9.44 -13.88 0.56
N ILE A 36 -10.31 -13.73 -0.45
CA ILE A 36 -11.33 -14.74 -0.79
C ILE A 36 -10.72 -15.91 -1.56
N ALA A 37 -9.76 -15.63 -2.45
CA ALA A 37 -9.21 -16.61 -3.38
C ALA A 37 -8.18 -17.56 -2.76
N TYR A 38 -7.53 -17.18 -1.66
CA TYR A 38 -6.44 -17.93 -1.04
C TYR A 38 -6.73 -18.26 0.42
N ASP A 39 -6.26 -19.42 0.87
CA ASP A 39 -6.38 -19.86 2.26
C ASP A 39 -5.25 -19.26 3.10
N PHE A 40 -5.50 -18.10 3.70
CA PHE A 40 -4.56 -17.47 4.65
C PHE A 40 -4.60 -18.11 6.05
N GLY A 41 -5.47 -19.10 6.29
CA GLY A 41 -5.73 -19.73 7.59
C GLY A 41 -6.88 -19.08 8.37
N ASN A 42 -7.51 -19.86 9.26
CA ASN A 42 -8.75 -19.48 9.96
C ASN A 42 -8.66 -18.21 10.83
N ASP A 43 -7.47 -17.91 11.37
CA ASP A 43 -7.24 -16.76 12.23
C ASP A 43 -6.58 -15.59 11.47
N SER A 44 -6.49 -15.68 10.14
CA SER A 44 -5.98 -14.58 9.33
C SER A 44 -6.92 -13.37 9.31
N GLY A 45 -6.38 -12.23 8.93
CA GLY A 45 -7.15 -10.99 8.84
C GLY A 45 -6.60 -10.04 7.79
N LEU A 46 -7.52 -9.37 7.09
CA LEU A 46 -7.23 -8.26 6.18
C LEU A 46 -7.60 -6.94 6.84
N VAL A 47 -6.62 -6.04 6.96
CA VAL A 47 -6.78 -4.70 7.54
C VAL A 47 -6.36 -3.64 6.53
N PRO A 48 -7.33 -3.02 5.81
CA PRO A 48 -7.07 -1.88 4.94
C PRO A 48 -7.02 -0.58 5.77
N GLY A 49 -6.21 0.39 5.34
CA GLY A 49 -6.13 1.68 6.02
C GLY A 49 -5.43 2.79 5.23
N ILE A 50 -5.76 4.03 5.59
CA ILE A 50 -5.09 5.23 5.11
C ILE A 50 -4.37 5.88 6.30
N ARG A 51 -3.11 6.25 6.13
CA ARG A 51 -2.30 6.94 7.13
C ARG A 51 -1.85 8.29 6.59
N ILE A 52 -1.88 9.28 7.48
CA ILE A 52 -1.27 10.59 7.27
C ILE A 52 -0.14 10.72 8.27
N GLU A 53 1.10 10.77 7.79
CA GLU A 53 2.28 10.82 8.65
C GLU A 53 3.14 12.02 8.31
N ARG A 54 3.79 12.60 9.33
CA ARG A 54 4.78 13.65 9.12
C ARG A 54 6.15 12.99 8.94
N ARG A 55 6.71 13.05 7.74
CA ARG A 55 8.08 12.60 7.44
C ARG A 55 9.04 13.78 7.48
N ALA A 56 10.34 13.48 7.55
CA ALA A 56 11.40 14.48 7.45
C ALA A 56 11.32 15.29 6.13
N ALA A 57 10.93 14.63 5.03
CA ALA A 57 10.76 15.26 3.72
C ALA A 57 9.47 16.07 3.57
N GLY A 58 8.48 15.88 4.46
CA GLY A 58 7.17 16.51 4.40
C GLY A 58 6.02 15.59 4.83
N PRO A 59 4.76 16.05 4.79
CA PRO A 59 3.61 15.19 5.06
C PRO A 59 3.45 14.11 3.98
N GLU A 60 3.12 12.91 4.41
CA GLU A 60 2.86 11.74 3.59
C GLU A 60 1.42 11.29 3.78
N LEU A 61 0.76 10.96 2.67
CA LEU A 61 -0.53 10.29 2.63
C LEU A 61 -0.34 8.92 1.97
N ARG A 62 -0.61 7.84 2.70
CA ARG A 62 -0.35 6.45 2.26
C ARG A 62 -1.56 5.56 2.49
N THR A 63 -1.92 4.77 1.47
CA THR A 63 -2.81 3.61 1.63
C THR A 63 -1.97 2.37 1.91
N HIS A 64 -2.43 1.52 2.81
CA HIS A 64 -1.82 0.24 3.13
C HIS A 64 -2.90 -0.81 3.36
N HIS A 65 -2.68 -2.02 2.85
CA HIS A 65 -3.55 -3.17 2.99
C HIS A 65 -2.70 -4.31 3.53
N HIS A 66 -3.02 -4.74 4.74
CA HIS A 66 -2.23 -5.67 5.52
C HIS A 66 -2.99 -7.00 5.70
N PHE A 67 -2.37 -8.10 5.31
CA PHE A 67 -2.78 -9.46 5.64
C PHE A 67 -1.94 -9.94 6.82
N GLY A 68 -2.57 -10.17 7.96
CA GLY A 68 -1.95 -10.89 9.07
C GLY A 68 -2.33 -12.36 8.99
N PHE A 69 -1.35 -13.25 9.13
CA PHE A 69 -1.56 -14.69 9.12
C PHE A 69 -0.53 -15.39 10.01
N PHE A 70 -0.85 -16.63 10.39
CA PHE A 70 -0.01 -17.44 11.28
C PHE A 70 0.65 -18.57 10.49
N ALA A 71 1.81 -19.02 10.98
CA ALA A 71 2.34 -20.33 10.61
C ALA A 71 1.66 -21.41 11.47
N GLU A 72 1.64 -22.66 10.99
CA GLU A 72 1.12 -23.77 11.80
C GLU A 72 1.94 -23.89 13.09
N ASP A 73 1.23 -23.99 14.22
CA ASP A 73 1.80 -24.08 15.57
C ASP A 73 2.66 -22.88 16.02
N ASP A 74 2.57 -21.73 15.34
CA ASP A 74 3.28 -20.49 15.71
C ASP A 74 2.30 -19.40 16.16
N PRO A 75 2.42 -18.87 17.40
CA PRO A 75 1.60 -17.75 17.84
C PRO A 75 2.02 -16.40 17.23
N ASP A 76 3.18 -16.30 16.60
CA ASP A 76 3.70 -15.05 16.05
C ASP A 76 3.10 -14.76 14.66
N ILE A 77 2.80 -13.48 14.41
CA ILE A 77 2.06 -13.03 13.24
C ILE A 77 3.04 -12.69 12.12
N SER A 78 2.87 -13.34 10.97
CA SER A 78 3.47 -12.92 9.72
C SER A 78 2.56 -11.94 8.97
N GLU A 79 3.16 -11.01 8.24
CA GLU A 79 2.46 -9.91 7.58
C GLU A 79 2.76 -9.89 6.06
N LEU A 80 1.74 -9.75 5.23
CA LEU A 80 1.87 -9.32 3.83
C LEU A 80 1.23 -7.94 3.67
N ARG A 81 1.95 -7.00 3.06
CA ARG A 81 1.52 -5.61 2.94
C ARG A 81 1.64 -5.09 1.52
N PHE A 82 0.53 -4.58 0.99
CA PHE A 82 0.49 -3.74 -0.21
C PHE A 82 0.35 -2.29 0.23
N SER A 83 1.22 -1.40 -0.24
CA SER A 83 1.12 0.02 0.11
C SER A 83 1.49 0.93 -1.05
N ALA A 84 0.84 2.08 -1.12
CA ALA A 84 1.14 3.13 -2.08
C ALA A 84 0.92 4.49 -1.42
N GLY A 85 1.78 5.46 -1.67
CA GLY A 85 1.72 6.75 -1.01
C GLY A 85 2.34 7.88 -1.81
N VAL A 86 1.98 9.09 -1.38
CA VAL A 86 2.54 10.34 -1.88
C VAL A 86 3.05 11.17 -0.71
N THR A 87 4.30 11.63 -0.81
CA THR A 87 4.90 12.59 0.12
C THR A 87 5.00 13.95 -0.56
N LEU A 88 4.43 14.98 0.08
CA LEU A 88 4.49 16.36 -0.39
C LEU A 88 5.74 17.02 0.18
N SER A 89 6.73 17.36 -0.66
CA SER A 89 7.93 18.08 -0.23
C SER A 89 7.99 19.49 -0.83
N SER A 90 8.85 20.34 -0.27
CA SER A 90 9.14 21.67 -0.84
C SER A 90 9.80 21.62 -2.23
N THR A 91 10.37 20.47 -2.61
CA THR A 91 11.06 20.28 -3.91
C THR A 91 10.21 19.52 -4.93
N GLY A 92 8.94 19.26 -4.62
CA GLY A 92 8.03 18.46 -5.42
C GLY A 92 7.44 17.28 -4.66
N CYS A 93 6.59 16.52 -5.32
CA CYS A 93 5.98 15.32 -4.77
C CYS A 93 6.88 14.11 -5.02
N VAL A 94 6.80 13.18 -4.08
CA VAL A 94 7.39 11.85 -4.18
C VAL A 94 6.23 10.87 -4.17
N VAL A 95 6.27 9.89 -5.05
CA VAL A 95 5.35 8.75 -4.99
C VAL A 95 6.12 7.46 -4.84
N ASP A 96 5.54 6.54 -4.06
CA ASP A 96 6.10 5.21 -3.90
C ASP A 96 5.01 4.16 -3.73
N ALA A 97 5.32 2.96 -4.21
CA ALA A 97 4.51 1.76 -4.04
C ALA A 97 5.41 0.60 -3.63
N LEU A 98 4.93 -0.19 -2.67
CA LEU A 98 5.67 -1.30 -2.08
C LEU A 98 4.76 -2.51 -1.86
N VAL A 99 5.32 -3.68 -2.11
CA VAL A 99 4.84 -4.95 -1.57
C VAL A 99 5.93 -5.48 -0.64
N ASP A 100 5.62 -5.53 0.65
CA ASP A 100 6.51 -6.08 1.67
C ASP A 100 5.86 -7.31 2.29
N VAL A 101 6.69 -8.27 2.69
CA VAL A 101 6.29 -9.37 3.56
C VAL A 101 7.23 -9.41 4.76
N ASP A 102 6.70 -9.66 5.94
CA ASP A 102 7.46 -9.95 7.16
C ASP A 102 7.06 -11.33 7.66
N LEU A 103 8.00 -12.27 7.62
CA LEU A 103 7.75 -13.68 7.87
C LEU A 103 8.42 -14.14 9.16
N GLU A 104 7.66 -14.61 10.13
CA GLU A 104 8.23 -15.17 11.36
C GLU A 104 8.87 -16.55 11.11
N GLN A 105 8.31 -17.31 10.16
CA GLN A 105 8.88 -18.56 9.66
C GLN A 105 9.02 -18.55 8.14
N PRO A 106 9.97 -19.31 7.56
CA PRO A 106 10.08 -19.47 6.12
C PRO A 106 8.76 -19.94 5.50
N ARG A 107 8.35 -19.33 4.39
CA ARG A 107 7.10 -19.64 3.71
C ARG A 107 7.24 -19.49 2.19
N GLY A 108 6.73 -20.46 1.45
CA GLY A 108 6.83 -20.48 -0.02
C GLY A 108 8.29 -20.41 -0.48
N GLU A 109 8.60 -19.43 -1.33
CA GLU A 109 9.96 -19.17 -1.82
C GLU A 109 10.82 -18.27 -0.90
N PHE A 110 10.29 -17.82 0.24
CA PHE A 110 10.95 -16.83 1.11
C PHE A 110 11.41 -17.43 2.44
N GLY A 111 12.58 -17.00 2.92
CA GLY A 111 13.04 -17.29 4.28
C GLY A 111 12.32 -16.44 5.33
N ALA A 112 12.60 -16.69 6.60
CA ALA A 112 12.13 -15.81 7.68
C ALA A 112 12.74 -14.39 7.58
N GLY A 113 12.06 -13.42 8.19
CA GLY A 113 12.35 -12.00 8.19
C GLY A 113 11.61 -11.22 7.10
N ARG A 114 12.00 -9.96 6.96
CA ARG A 114 11.38 -9.01 6.04
C ARG A 114 11.94 -9.08 4.64
N HIS A 115 11.05 -9.15 3.64
CA HIS A 115 11.38 -9.12 2.22
C HIS A 115 10.55 -8.06 1.50
N THR A 116 11.21 -7.29 0.63
CA THR A 116 10.52 -6.36 -0.29
C THR A 116 10.38 -7.04 -1.64
N LEU A 117 9.14 -7.39 -2.00
CA LEU A 117 8.81 -8.13 -3.21
C LEU A 117 8.70 -7.19 -4.42
N TYR A 118 8.30 -5.96 -4.17
CA TYR A 118 8.23 -4.91 -5.16
C TYR A 118 8.46 -3.55 -4.49
N SER A 119 9.22 -2.69 -5.17
CA SER A 119 9.40 -1.30 -4.78
C SER A 119 9.55 -0.45 -6.02
N GLU A 120 8.71 0.57 -6.14
CA GLU A 120 8.87 1.62 -7.13
C GLU A 120 8.76 2.97 -6.42
N ARG A 121 9.70 3.86 -6.70
CA ARG A 121 9.76 5.18 -6.11
C ARG A 121 10.19 6.20 -7.15
N ILE A 122 9.48 7.32 -7.21
CA ILE A 122 9.76 8.41 -8.14
C ILE A 122 9.67 9.74 -7.38
N ASP A 123 10.73 10.52 -7.50
CA ASP A 123 10.88 11.80 -6.79
C ASP A 123 10.70 12.99 -7.75
N ARG A 124 10.46 14.18 -7.16
CA ARG A 124 10.47 15.50 -7.83
C ARG A 124 9.40 15.68 -8.92
N LEU A 125 8.22 15.11 -8.71
CA LEU A 125 7.07 15.28 -9.59
C LEU A 125 6.23 16.52 -9.20
N SER A 126 5.46 17.05 -10.15
CA SER A 126 4.33 17.91 -9.80
C SER A 126 3.25 17.09 -9.08
N LEU A 127 2.30 17.74 -8.40
CA LEU A 127 1.20 17.00 -7.73
C LEU A 127 0.38 16.18 -8.73
N THR A 128 0.04 16.75 -9.88
CA THR A 128 -0.73 16.06 -10.92
C THR A 128 0.04 14.86 -11.46
N ASP A 129 1.29 15.04 -11.87
CA ASP A 129 2.10 13.94 -12.40
C ASP A 129 2.34 12.85 -11.35
N ALA A 130 2.51 13.24 -10.08
CA ALA A 130 2.59 12.31 -8.97
C ALA A 130 1.33 11.44 -8.85
N LEU A 131 0.15 12.06 -8.88
CA LEU A 131 -1.11 11.33 -8.72
C LEU A 131 -1.45 10.43 -9.91
N ASP A 132 -1.10 10.85 -11.12
CA ASP A 132 -1.19 10.01 -12.32
C ASP A 132 -0.25 8.81 -12.19
N ARG A 133 1.00 9.05 -11.80
CA ARG A 133 1.99 7.98 -11.60
C ARG A 133 1.62 7.03 -10.47
N LEU A 134 1.05 7.53 -9.38
CA LEU A 134 0.56 6.71 -8.27
C LEU A 134 -0.61 5.82 -8.72
N THR A 135 -1.44 6.31 -9.65
CA THR A 135 -2.51 5.50 -10.26
C THR A 135 -1.93 4.31 -11.04
N GLU A 136 -0.88 4.54 -11.82
CA GLU A 136 -0.18 3.46 -12.53
C GLU A 136 0.46 2.47 -11.56
N GLN A 137 1.11 2.97 -10.51
CA GLN A 137 1.74 2.13 -9.48
C GLN A 137 0.71 1.24 -8.77
N VAL A 138 -0.45 1.78 -8.39
CA VAL A 138 -1.52 0.98 -7.78
C VAL A 138 -2.07 -0.05 -8.76
N ALA A 139 -2.20 0.28 -10.05
CA ALA A 139 -2.58 -0.70 -11.06
C ALA A 139 -1.54 -1.84 -11.16
N ALA A 140 -0.25 -1.54 -11.05
CA ALA A 140 0.82 -2.54 -11.01
C ALA A 140 0.72 -3.41 -9.75
N LEU A 141 0.46 -2.84 -8.57
CA LEU A 141 0.21 -3.60 -7.35
C LEU A 141 -0.99 -4.56 -7.51
N CYS A 142 -2.08 -4.10 -8.13
CA CYS A 142 -3.27 -4.92 -8.38
C CYS A 142 -3.08 -6.01 -9.45
N ALA A 143 -1.96 -6.02 -10.16
CA ALA A 143 -1.59 -7.07 -11.10
C ALA A 143 -0.72 -8.17 -10.45
N MET A 144 -0.30 -7.99 -9.19
CA MET A 144 0.51 -8.96 -8.44
C MET A 144 -0.37 -9.96 -7.67
N ASP A 145 -1.29 -10.61 -8.39
CA ASP A 145 -2.22 -11.59 -7.83
C ASP A 145 -1.58 -12.96 -7.53
N ASP A 146 -0.34 -13.15 -7.97
CA ASP A 146 0.51 -14.31 -7.75
C ASP A 146 1.26 -14.28 -6.41
N VAL A 147 1.33 -13.12 -5.74
CA VAL A 147 2.10 -12.96 -4.49
C VAL A 147 1.67 -13.95 -3.39
N PRO A 148 0.37 -14.18 -3.12
CA PRO A 148 -0.02 -15.23 -2.17
C PRO A 148 0.44 -16.63 -2.59
N ASN A 149 0.39 -16.96 -3.88
CA ASN A 149 0.88 -18.25 -4.38
C ASN A 149 2.39 -18.41 -4.17
N ARG A 150 3.17 -17.35 -4.40
CA ARG A 150 4.62 -17.32 -4.14
C ARG A 150 4.95 -17.49 -2.65
N LEU A 151 4.07 -17.00 -1.77
CA LEU A 151 4.13 -17.24 -0.33
C LEU A 151 3.67 -18.65 0.08
N GLY A 152 3.28 -19.49 -0.88
CA GLY A 152 2.86 -20.88 -0.64
C GLY A 152 1.45 -21.00 -0.10
N PHE A 153 0.58 -19.99 -0.31
CA PHE A 153 -0.85 -20.14 -0.04
C PHE A 153 -1.55 -20.89 -1.16
N ASP A 154 -2.38 -21.85 -0.77
CA ASP A 154 -3.26 -22.58 -1.68
C ASP A 154 -4.51 -21.76 -1.99
N THR A 155 -5.12 -22.00 -3.15
CA THR A 155 -6.41 -21.41 -3.51
C THR A 155 -7.57 -22.15 -2.85
N CYS A 156 -8.58 -21.40 -2.40
CA CYS A 156 -9.82 -21.94 -1.84
C CYS A 156 -10.73 -22.62 -2.86
#